data_AF-A0A402AMN8-F1
#
_entry.id   AF-A0A402AMN8-F1
#
_cell.length_a   1.000
_cell.length_b   1.000
_cell.length_c   1.000
_cell.angle_alpha   90.00
_cell.angle_beta   90.00
_cell.angle_gamma   90.00
#
_symmetry.space_group_name_H-M   'P 1'
#
loop_
_entity.id
_entity.type
_entity.pdbx_description
1 polymer ?
#
loop_
_entity_poly.entity_id
_entity_poly.type
_entity_poly.pdbx_seq_one_letter_code
_entity_poly.pdbx_strand_id
1 'polypeptide(L)'
;MGRSLTGTFDLPTVLADLVRSVQASAEQHSLMLETTEPEAKIVADQARIEQVIGNILDNAVKYSPHGGQVIVRLHRQGPIITSA
;
A
#
# COMPACT_ATOMS: atom_id res chain seq x y z
N MET A 1 7.13 -20.91 -10.62
CA MET A 1 6.58 -19.86 -11.52
C MET A 1 5.08 -19.77 -11.30
N GLY A 2 4.64 -18.94 -10.34
CA GLY A 2 3.22 -18.78 -10.01
C GLY A 2 2.50 -17.98 -11.09
N ARG A 3 1.38 -18.50 -11.59
CA ARG A 3 0.50 -17.82 -12.57
C ARG A 3 0.11 -16.46 -12.00
N SER A 4 0.50 -15.37 -12.67
CA SER A 4 -0.06 -14.06 -12.33
C SER A 4 -1.52 -14.03 -12.73
N LEU A 5 -2.40 -13.88 -11.74
CA LEU A 5 -3.84 -13.71 -11.95
C LEU A 5 -4.12 -12.22 -11.87
N THR A 6 -3.95 -11.54 -13.01
CA THR A 6 -4.32 -10.13 -13.12
C THR A 6 -5.84 -10.01 -13.08
N GLY A 7 -6.35 -9.12 -12.23
CA GLY A 7 -7.78 -8.85 -12.09
C GLY A 7 -8.03 -7.38 -11.74
N THR A 8 -9.29 -6.98 -11.83
CA THR A 8 -9.73 -5.63 -11.44
C THR A 8 -10.14 -5.63 -9.97
N PHE A 9 -9.60 -4.71 -9.18
CA PHE A 9 -9.97 -4.56 -7.77
C PHE A 9 -9.87 -3.09 -7.32
N ASP A 10 -10.47 -2.81 -6.16
CA ASP A 10 -10.45 -1.51 -5.49
C ASP A 10 -9.16 -1.38 -4.66
N LEU A 11 -8.22 -0.56 -5.12
CA LEU A 11 -6.93 -0.39 -4.47
C LEU A 11 -7.04 0.27 -3.07
N PRO A 12 -7.85 1.34 -2.87
CA PRO A 12 -8.06 1.91 -1.54
C PRO A 12 -8.46 0.88 -0.49
N THR A 13 -9.36 -0.04 -0.83
CA THR A 13 -9.82 -1.11 0.06
C THR A 13 -8.67 -2.03 0.46
N VAL A 14 -7.88 -2.49 -0.51
CA VAL A 14 -6.70 -3.34 -0.26
C VAL A 14 -5.67 -2.62 0.61
N LEU A 15 -5.39 -1.33 0.35
CA LEU A 15 -4.47 -0.55 1.15
C LEU A 15 -4.97 -0.35 2.58
N ALA A 16 -6.27 -0.12 2.78
CA ALA A 16 -6.88 0.05 4.09
C ALA A 16 -6.77 -1.23 4.93
N ASP A 17 -6.98 -2.39 4.32
CA ASP A 17 -6.85 -3.69 5.00
C ASP A 17 -5.39 -3.98 5.39
N LEU A 18 -4.43 -3.68 4.51
CA LEU A 18 -3.00 -3.79 4.83
C LEU A 18 -2.59 -2.86 5.96
N VAL A 19 -3.00 -1.59 5.90
CA VAL A 19 -2.73 -0.60 6.96
C VAL A 19 -3.29 -1.08 8.29
N ARG A 20 -4.52 -1.59 8.32
CA ARG A 20 -5.13 -2.16 9.54
C ARG A 20 -4.37 -3.39 10.05
N SER A 21 -3.97 -4.28 9.15
CA SER A 21 -3.23 -5.50 9.51
C SER A 21 -1.88 -5.18 10.14
N VAL A 22 -1.13 -4.22 9.59
CA VAL A 22 0.18 -3.83 10.14
C VAL A 22 0.02 -3.00 11.40
N GLN A 23 -0.99 -2.13 11.48
CA GLN A 23 -1.30 -1.38 12.70
C GLN A 23 -1.55 -2.30 13.91
N ALA A 24 -2.14 -3.47 13.69
CA ALA A 24 -2.41 -4.43 14.76
C ALA A 24 -1.14 -5.02 15.41
N SER A 25 0.00 -5.00 14.71
CA SER A 25 1.30 -5.50 15.22
C SER A 25 2.31 -4.40 15.53
N ALA A 26 2.00 -3.13 15.22
CA ALA A 26 2.89 -1.99 15.37
C ALA A 26 2.49 -1.09 16.56
N GLU A 27 2.67 -1.58 17.80
CA GLU A 27 2.19 -0.94 19.04
C GLU A 27 2.71 0.50 19.26
N GLN A 28 3.92 0.81 18.75
CA GLN A 28 4.56 2.12 18.92
C GLN A 28 4.33 3.06 17.72
N HIS A 29 3.57 2.61 16.71
CA HIS A 29 3.34 3.36 15.47
C HIS A 29 1.87 3.63 15.25
N SER A 30 1.59 4.77 14.63
CA SER A 30 0.28 5.07 14.06
C SER A 30 0.37 5.04 12.54
N LEU A 31 -0.37 4.14 11.92
CA LEU A 31 -0.47 4.01 10.48
C LEU A 31 -1.75 4.68 9.99
N MET A 32 -1.66 5.46 8.92
CA MET A 32 -2.79 6.16 8.31
C MET A 32 -2.77 6.02 6.80
N LEU A 33 -3.94 5.78 6.20
CA LEU A 33 -4.14 5.89 4.77
C LEU A 33 -4.76 7.26 4.46
N GLU A 34 -4.05 8.07 3.67
CA GLU A 34 -4.55 9.28 3.05
C GLU A 34 -4.78 8.98 1.56
N THR A 35 -5.98 9.27 1.04
CA THR A 35 -6.27 9.05 -0.38
C THR A 35 -7.05 10.21 -0.98
N THR A 36 -6.67 10.64 -2.18
CA THR A 36 -7.47 11.53 -3.03
C THR A 36 -8.23 10.76 -4.12
N GLU A 37 -8.06 9.43 -4.18
CA GLU A 37 -8.68 8.56 -5.16
C GLU A 37 -9.48 7.44 -4.44
N PRO A 38 -10.58 7.77 -3.74
CA PRO A 38 -11.33 6.80 -2.92
C PRO A 38 -12.01 5.70 -3.74
N GLU A 39 -12.15 5.87 -5.06
CA GLU A 39 -12.77 4.91 -5.98
C GLU A 39 -11.77 4.31 -6.99
N ALA A 40 -10.46 4.37 -6.69
CA ALA A 40 -9.42 3.89 -7.59
C ALA A 40 -9.50 2.37 -7.81
N LYS A 41 -10.05 1.98 -8.96
CA LYS A 41 -9.98 0.61 -9.49
C LYS A 41 -8.77 0.45 -10.39
N ILE A 42 -7.98 -0.60 -10.14
CA ILE A 42 -6.79 -0.92 -10.94
C ILE A 42 -6.89 -2.35 -11.50
N VAL A 43 -6.11 -2.62 -12.55
CA VAL A 43 -5.94 -3.95 -13.13
C VAL A 43 -4.52 -4.41 -12.79
N ALA A 44 -4.39 -5.35 -11.85
CA ALA A 44 -3.10 -5.85 -11.40
C ALA A 44 -3.23 -7.25 -10.78
N ASP A 45 -2.10 -7.86 -10.44
CA ASP A 45 -2.06 -9.06 -9.60
C ASP A 45 -2.20 -8.63 -8.13
N GLN A 46 -3.40 -8.76 -7.57
CA GLN A 46 -3.72 -8.25 -6.23
C GLN A 46 -2.78 -8.83 -5.16
N ALA A 47 -2.53 -10.14 -5.19
CA ALA A 47 -1.67 -10.80 -4.21
C ALA A 47 -0.23 -10.26 -4.25
N ARG A 48 0.28 -9.95 -5.45
CA ARG A 48 1.61 -9.32 -5.56
C ARG A 48 1.62 -7.87 -5.06
N ILE A 49 0.56 -7.10 -5.32
CA ILE A 49 0.44 -5.75 -4.78
C ILE A 49 0.41 -5.80 -3.26
N GLU A 50 -0.41 -6.66 -2.67
CA GLU A 50 -0.46 -6.87 -1.22
C GLU A 50 0.90 -7.24 -0.64
N GLN A 51 1.60 -8.18 -1.27
CA GLN A 51 2.93 -8.60 -0.84
C GLN A 51 3.95 -7.44 -0.90
N VAL A 52 4.00 -6.70 -2.00
CA VAL A 52 4.97 -5.61 -2.18
C VAL A 52 4.69 -4.48 -1.18
N ILE A 53 3.43 -4.06 -1.06
CA ILE A 53 3.06 -2.98 -0.14
C ILE A 53 3.25 -3.42 1.32
N GLY A 54 2.85 -4.64 1.68
CA GLY A 54 3.07 -5.21 3.01
C GLY A 54 4.54 -5.18 3.41
N ASN A 55 5.44 -5.63 2.53
CA ASN A 55 6.88 -5.57 2.78
C ASN A 55 7.39 -4.15 3.03
N ILE A 56 6.85 -3.15 2.31
CA ILE A 56 7.24 -1.75 2.50
C ILE A 56 6.75 -1.24 3.85
N LEU A 57 5.52 -1.55 4.25
CA LEU A 57 4.96 -1.16 5.55
C LEU A 57 5.69 -1.82 6.71
N ASP A 58 5.98 -3.11 6.62
CA ASP A 58 6.75 -3.85 7.62
C ASP A 58 8.15 -3.24 7.79
N ASN A 59 8.80 -2.88 6.68
CA ASN A 59 10.07 -2.17 6.71
C ASN A 59 9.93 -0.79 7.38
N ALA A 60 8.87 -0.04 7.07
CA ALA A 60 8.66 1.27 7.67
C ALA A 60 8.57 1.17 9.20
N VAL A 61 7.82 0.20 9.73
CA VAL A 61 7.70 -0.05 11.18
C VAL A 61 9.03 -0.52 11.77
N LYS A 62 9.64 -1.56 11.17
CA LYS A 62 10.88 -2.19 11.68
C LYS A 62 12.06 -1.22 11.74
N TYR A 63 12.19 -0.34 10.74
CA TYR A 63 13.32 0.58 10.63
C TYR A 63 13.04 1.97 11.20
N SER A 64 11.91 2.16 11.92
CA SER A 64 11.64 3.35 12.73
C SER A 64 11.43 2.97 14.21
N PRO A 65 12.49 2.55 14.92
CA PRO A 65 12.39 1.91 16.24
C PRO A 65 11.91 2.83 17.37
N HIS A 66 11.85 4.15 17.13
CA HIS A 66 11.34 5.11 18.10
C HIS A 66 9.83 5.34 17.96
N GLY A 67 9.15 4.52 17.14
CA GLY A 67 7.74 4.69 16.83
C GLY A 67 7.49 5.87 15.88
N GLY A 68 6.25 6.36 15.90
CA GLY A 68 5.82 7.54 15.16
C GLY A 68 4.78 7.23 14.09
N GLN A 69 4.58 8.17 13.18
CA GLN A 69 3.54 8.11 12.17
C GLN A 69 4.06 7.55 10.84
N VAL A 70 3.37 6.55 10.31
CA VAL A 70 3.57 6.06 8.94
C VAL A 70 2.34 6.44 8.11
N ILE A 71 2.54 7.21 7.05
CA ILE A 71 1.45 7.70 6.20
C ILE A 71 1.56 7.04 4.84
N VAL A 72 0.53 6.29 4.46
CA VAL A 72 0.34 5.74 3.11
C VAL A 72 -0.49 6.73 2.32
N ARG A 73 0.05 7.22 1.20
CA ARG A 73 -0.65 8.18 0.33
C ARG A 73 -1.02 7.54 -1.00
N LEU A 74 -2.29 7.59 -1.35
CA LEU A 74 -2.79 7.21 -2.66
C LEU A 74 -3.31 8.43 -3.39
N HIS A 75 -2.66 8.78 -4.49
CA HIS A 75 -3.06 9.86 -5.37
C HIS A 75 -2.71 9.53 -6.81
N ARG A 76 -3.48 10.06 -7.76
CA ARG A 76 -3.14 9.98 -9.17
C ARG A 76 -2.01 10.96 -9.47
N GLN A 77 -0.91 10.44 -10.00
CA GLN A 77 0.12 11.28 -10.60
C GLN A 77 -0.18 11.44 -12.09
N GLY A 78 0.16 12.62 -12.63
CA GLY A 78 0.04 12.90 -14.05
C GLY A 78 0.84 11.91 -14.91
N PRO A 79 0.71 11.99 -16.24
CA PRO A 79 1.44 11.10 -17.13
C PRO A 79 2.94 11.18 -16.88
N ILE A 80 3.57 10.02 -16.71
CA ILE A 80 5.03 9.92 -16.65
C ILE A 80 5.54 10.08 -18.09
N ILE A 81 6.19 11.20 -18.38
CA ILE A 81 6.86 11.42 -19.67
C ILE A 81 8.28 10.87 -19.53
N THR A 82 8.54 9.74 -20.18
CA THR A 82 9.89 9.18 -20.29
C THR A 82 10.44 9.52 -21.68
N SER A 83 11.52 10.30 -21.75
CA SER A 83 12.32 10.40 -22.98
C SER A 83 13.15 9.13 -23.13
N ALA A 84 13.02 8.47 -24.28
CA ALA A 84 13.84 7.32 -24.65
C ALA A 84 15.30 7.72 -24.89
#